data_AF-A0A2J8L282-F1
#
_entry.id   AF-A0A2J8L282-F1
#
_cell.length_a   1.000
_cell.length_b   1.000
_cell.length_c   1.000
_cell.angle_alpha   90.00
_cell.angle_beta   90.00
_cell.angle_gamma   90.00
#
_symmetry.space_group_name_H-M   'P 1'
#
loop_
_entity.id
_entity.type
_entity.pdbx_description
1 polymer ?
#
loop_
_entity_poly.entity_id
_entity_poly.type
_entity_poly.pdbx_seq_one_letter_code
_entity_poly.pdbx_strand_id
1 'polypeptide(L)'
;TSISVSNCQIQENVDISTVYQIFADEVLGSGQFGIVYGGKHRKTGRDVAIKVIDKMRFPTKQESQLRNEVAILQILVALRNLHFKNIVHCDLKPENVLLASAEPFPQVKLCDFGFARIIGEKSFRRSVVGTPAYLAPEVLRSKGYNRSLDMWSVGVIIYVSLSGTFPFNEDEDINDQIQNAAFM
;
A
#
# COMPACT_ATOMS: atom_id res chain seq x y z
N THR A 1 0.01 3.06 22.30
CA THR A 1 -1.15 3.57 23.05
C THR A 1 -2.32 3.67 22.10
N SER A 2 -3.16 2.63 22.04
CA SER A 2 -4.24 2.55 21.06
C SER A 2 -5.44 3.32 21.56
N ILE A 3 -5.70 4.50 20.98
CA ILE A 3 -6.93 5.25 21.26
C ILE A 3 -8.05 4.55 20.46
N SER A 4 -8.83 3.73 21.15
CA SER A 4 -10.08 3.20 20.58
C SER A 4 -11.10 4.34 20.53
N VAL A 5 -11.48 4.76 19.33
CA VAL A 5 -12.58 5.71 19.10
C VAL A 5 -13.88 4.93 19.07
N SER A 6 -14.31 4.42 20.22
CA SER A 6 -15.45 3.51 20.35
C SER A 6 -16.84 4.17 20.24
N ASN A 7 -16.92 5.45 19.84
CA ASN A 7 -18.18 6.21 19.84
C ASN A 7 -18.38 7.17 18.65
N CYS A 8 -17.71 6.93 17.51
CA CYS A 8 -17.91 7.74 16.32
C CYS A 8 -19.13 7.25 15.52
N GLN A 9 -20.25 7.96 15.63
CA GLN A 9 -21.40 7.80 14.72
C GLN A 9 -21.28 8.81 13.57
N ILE A 10 -21.10 8.32 12.35
CA ILE A 10 -21.09 9.16 11.16
C ILE A 10 -22.54 9.52 10.82
N GLN A 11 -22.85 10.81 10.80
CA GLN A 11 -24.14 11.31 10.34
C GLN A 11 -24.01 11.69 8.86
N GLU A 12 -24.71 10.97 8.00
CA GLU A 12 -24.77 11.26 6.57
C GLU A 12 -25.81 12.33 6.25
N ASN A 13 -25.57 13.12 5.20
CA ASN A 13 -26.51 14.12 4.66
C ASN A 13 -26.95 15.24 5.63
N VAL A 14 -26.18 15.48 6.71
CA VAL A 14 -26.39 16.65 7.57
C VAL A 14 -25.66 17.85 6.99
N ASP A 15 -26.38 18.94 6.75
CA ASP A 15 -25.76 20.23 6.49
C ASP A 15 -25.08 20.74 7.76
N ILE A 16 -23.75 20.64 7.78
CA ILE A 16 -22.91 21.00 8.92
C ILE A 16 -23.10 22.46 9.36
N SER A 17 -23.50 23.34 8.43
CA SER A 17 -23.70 24.76 8.70
C SER A 17 -24.88 25.03 9.66
N THR A 18 -25.82 24.08 9.75
CA THR A 18 -26.96 24.13 10.68
C THR A 18 -26.57 23.75 12.11
N VAL A 19 -25.48 23.01 12.28
CA VAL A 19 -25.01 22.50 13.58
C VAL A 19 -23.87 23.34 14.13
N TYR A 20 -22.95 23.77 13.25
CA TYR A 20 -21.76 24.53 13.61
C TYR A 20 -21.67 25.85 12.84
N GLN A 21 -21.09 26.84 13.50
CA GLN A 21 -20.61 28.05 12.86
C GLN A 21 -19.11 27.91 12.65
N ILE A 22 -18.65 27.96 11.40
CA ILE A 22 -17.23 27.89 11.03
C ILE A 22 -16.72 29.33 10.84
N PHE A 23 -15.58 29.66 11.44
CA PHE A 23 -14.91 30.94 11.26
C PHE A 23 -13.83 30.79 10.18
N ALA A 24 -14.13 31.25 8.95
CA ALA A 24 -13.27 31.03 7.80
C ALA A 24 -11.90 31.74 7.90
N ASP A 25 -11.82 32.77 8.74
CA ASP A 25 -10.65 33.55 9.08
C ASP A 25 -9.80 32.93 10.21
N GLU A 26 -10.35 31.99 10.98
CA GLU A 26 -9.67 31.33 12.10
C GLU A 26 -9.12 29.95 11.68
N VAL A 27 -8.07 29.93 10.87
CA VAL A 27 -7.39 28.67 10.50
C VAL A 27 -6.48 28.22 11.65
N LEU A 28 -6.84 27.11 12.29
CA LEU A 28 -6.06 26.50 13.38
C LEU A 28 -4.95 25.57 12.86
N GLY A 29 -5.08 25.06 11.64
CA GLY A 29 -4.05 24.23 11.02
C GLY A 29 -4.38 23.77 9.60
N SER A 30 -3.37 23.32 8.87
CA SER A 30 -3.52 22.70 7.54
C SER A 30 -2.63 21.47 7.42
N GLY A 31 -3.11 20.45 6.71
CA GLY A 31 -2.35 19.23 6.47
C GLY A 31 -2.86 18.45 5.26
N GLN A 32 -2.25 17.29 4.99
CA GLN A 32 -2.55 16.46 3.83
C GLN A 32 -4.05 16.13 3.67
N PHE A 33 -4.76 16.02 4.79
CA PHE A 33 -6.16 15.59 4.81
C PHE A 33 -7.16 16.75 4.86
N GLY A 34 -6.74 18.02 4.81
CA GLY A 34 -7.63 19.17 4.82
C GLY A 34 -7.19 20.32 5.74
N ILE A 35 -8.12 21.23 6.01
CA ILE A 35 -7.92 22.45 6.81
C ILE A 35 -8.73 22.34 8.10
N VAL A 36 -8.16 22.79 9.22
CA VAL A 36 -8.83 22.87 10.52
C VAL A 36 -9.16 24.32 10.80
N TYR A 37 -10.44 24.62 11.01
CA TYR A 37 -10.93 25.95 11.37
C TYR A 37 -11.39 25.99 12.82
N GLY A 38 -11.32 27.17 13.44
CA GLY A 38 -12.06 27.48 14.65
C GLY A 38 -13.56 27.61 14.36
N GLY A 39 -14.38 27.33 15.36
CA GLY A 39 -15.82 27.42 15.22
C GLY A 39 -16.55 27.25 16.55
N LYS A 40 -17.88 27.38 16.49
CA LYS A 40 -18.77 27.17 17.63
C LYS A 40 -19.89 26.21 17.31
N HIS A 41 -20.21 25.32 18.24
CA HIS A 41 -21.43 24.53 18.17
C HIS A 41 -22.64 25.41 18.47
N ARG A 42 -23.56 25.56 17.51
CA ARG A 42 -24.62 26.59 17.56
C ARG A 42 -25.56 26.42 18.76
N LYS A 43 -25.91 25.18 19.11
CA LYS A 43 -26.86 24.90 20.20
C LYS A 43 -26.27 25.12 21.59
N THR A 44 -24.97 24.86 21.77
CA THR A 44 -24.33 24.89 23.10
C THR A 44 -23.38 26.06 23.30
N GLY A 45 -23.00 26.77 22.23
CA GLY A 45 -22.04 27.86 22.26
C GLY A 45 -20.58 27.44 22.49
N ARG A 46 -20.30 26.13 22.59
CA ARG A 46 -18.94 25.63 22.84
C ARG A 46 -18.02 25.85 21.64
N ASP A 47 -16.81 26.31 21.92
CA ASP A 47 -15.73 26.38 20.93
C ASP A 47 -15.29 24.98 20.50
N VAL A 48 -15.03 24.83 19.21
CA VAL A 48 -14.65 23.57 18.57
C VAL A 48 -13.62 23.82 17.48
N ALA A 49 -12.80 22.80 17.21
CA ALA A 49 -11.96 22.73 16.03
C ALA A 49 -12.66 21.87 14.96
N ILE A 50 -12.90 22.43 13.78
CA ILE A 50 -13.65 21.79 12.69
C ILE A 50 -12.69 21.47 11.56
N LYS A 51 -12.39 20.18 11.36
CA LYS A 51 -11.56 19.71 10.26
C LYS A 51 -12.40 19.50 9.00
N VAL A 52 -12.18 20.35 7.99
CA VAL A 52 -12.85 20.29 6.69
C VAL A 52 -12.01 19.44 5.74
N ILE A 53 -12.62 18.36 5.25
CA ILE A 53 -12.01 17.39 4.34
C ILE A 53 -12.80 17.43 3.03
N ASP A 54 -12.12 17.80 1.95
CA ASP A 54 -12.70 17.73 0.61
C ASP A 54 -12.70 16.28 0.13
N LYS A 55 -13.85 15.62 0.22
CA LYS A 55 -14.02 14.21 -0.15
C LYS A 55 -13.72 13.97 -1.64
N MET A 56 -13.84 14.99 -2.50
CA MET A 56 -13.54 14.85 -3.94
C MET A 56 -12.04 14.72 -4.22
N ARG A 57 -11.18 15.10 -3.26
CA ARG A 57 -9.72 14.89 -3.36
C ARG A 57 -9.31 13.45 -3.09
N PHE A 58 -10.21 12.61 -2.61
CA PHE A 58 -9.94 11.21 -2.32
C PHE A 58 -10.60 10.36 -3.42
N PRO A 59 -9.83 9.47 -4.08
CA PRO A 59 -10.40 8.59 -5.08
C PRO A 59 -11.53 7.77 -4.47
N THR A 60 -12.59 7.55 -5.25
CA THR A 60 -13.64 6.63 -4.82
C THR A 60 -13.05 5.22 -4.63
N LYS A 61 -13.76 4.35 -3.89
CA LYS A 61 -13.32 2.94 -3.73
C LYS A 61 -13.10 2.26 -5.08
N GLN A 62 -13.99 2.50 -6.05
CA GLN A 62 -13.88 1.96 -7.40
C GLN A 62 -12.68 2.53 -8.15
N GLU A 63 -12.44 3.84 -8.04
CA GLU A 63 -11.29 4.47 -8.68
C GLU A 63 -9.96 3.98 -8.09
N SER A 64 -9.89 3.81 -6.77
CA SER A 64 -8.74 3.21 -6.08
C SER A 64 -8.48 1.78 -6.57
N GLN A 65 -9.53 0.97 -6.72
CA GLN A 65 -9.42 -0.39 -7.24
C GLN A 65 -8.90 -0.43 -8.68
N LEU A 66 -9.42 0.43 -9.56
CA LEU A 66 -8.96 0.55 -10.94
C LEU A 66 -7.49 1.00 -11.01
N ARG A 67 -7.09 1.94 -10.17
CA ARG A 67 -5.70 2.41 -10.07
C ARG A 67 -4.76 1.27 -9.65
N ASN A 68 -5.16 0.49 -8.65
CA ASN A 68 -4.40 -0.69 -8.21
C ASN A 68 -4.27 -1.72 -9.34
N GLU A 69 -5.36 -2.03 -10.04
CA GLU A 69 -5.35 -2.96 -11.17
C GLU A 69 -4.39 -2.51 -12.28
N VAL A 70 -4.48 -1.23 -12.69
CA VAL A 70 -3.59 -0.63 -13.69
C VAL A 70 -2.13 -0.66 -13.23
N ALA A 71 -1.86 -0.39 -11.95
CA ALA A 71 -0.50 -0.46 -11.41
C ALA A 71 0.06 -1.88 -11.43
N ILE A 72 -0.72 -2.88 -11.01
CA ILE A 72 -0.34 -4.31 -11.05
C ILE A 72 -0.04 -4.75 -12.48
N LEU A 73 -0.88 -4.37 -13.45
CA LEU A 73 -0.63 -4.68 -14.86
C LEU A 73 0.70 -4.09 -15.36
N GLN A 74 1.03 -2.86 -14.98
CA GLN A 74 2.32 -2.25 -15.34
C GLN A 74 3.51 -2.94 -14.67
N ILE A 75 3.38 -3.38 -13.40
CA ILE A 75 4.39 -4.20 -12.72
C ILE A 75 4.63 -5.50 -13.49
N LEU A 76 3.56 -6.21 -13.90
CA LEU A 76 3.66 -7.44 -14.67
C LEU A 76 4.35 -7.24 -16.03
N VAL A 77 4.08 -6.12 -16.71
CA VAL A 77 4.76 -5.76 -17.96
C VAL A 77 6.26 -5.50 -17.73
N ALA A 78 6.62 -4.82 -16.63
CA ALA A 78 8.01 -4.58 -16.27
C ALA A 78 8.74 -5.90 -15.93
N LEU A 79 8.13 -6.76 -15.11
CA LEU A 79 8.68 -8.07 -14.76
C LEU A 79 8.85 -8.96 -15.98
N ARG A 80 7.87 -9.01 -16.90
CA ARG A 80 8.00 -9.75 -18.16
C ARG A 80 9.26 -9.33 -18.92
N ASN A 81 9.56 -8.03 -18.97
CA ASN A 81 10.75 -7.50 -19.62
C ASN A 81 12.06 -7.90 -18.93
N LEU A 82 12.08 -8.01 -17.60
CA LEU A 82 13.23 -8.49 -16.82
C LEU A 82 13.41 -9.99 -16.99
N HIS A 83 12.34 -10.75 -16.81
CA HIS A 83 12.32 -12.21 -16.87
C HIS A 83 12.72 -12.73 -18.24
N PHE A 84 12.32 -12.05 -19.32
CA PHE A 84 12.77 -12.36 -20.68
C PHE A 84 14.29 -12.20 -20.86
N LYS A 85 14.92 -11.30 -20.10
CA LYS A 85 16.38 -11.11 -20.06
C LYS A 85 17.07 -11.97 -18.99
N ASN A 86 16.36 -12.93 -18.41
CA ASN A 86 16.85 -13.74 -17.27
C ASN A 86 17.20 -12.93 -16.02
N ILE A 87 16.63 -11.74 -15.84
CA ILE A 87 16.81 -10.91 -14.65
C ILE A 87 15.64 -11.15 -13.71
N VAL A 88 15.92 -11.40 -12.43
CA VAL A 88 14.94 -11.48 -11.32
C VAL A 88 15.17 -10.28 -10.41
N HIS A 89 14.11 -9.62 -9.95
CA HIS A 89 14.20 -8.44 -9.10
C HIS A 89 14.59 -8.80 -7.65
N CYS A 90 14.01 -9.86 -7.11
CA CYS A 90 14.26 -10.44 -5.78
C CYS A 90 13.83 -9.60 -4.56
N ASP A 91 13.48 -8.32 -4.74
CA ASP A 91 12.96 -7.47 -3.66
C ASP A 91 11.79 -6.60 -4.14
N LEU A 92 10.82 -7.24 -4.78
CA LEU A 92 9.62 -6.54 -5.23
C LEU A 92 8.69 -6.29 -4.04
N LYS A 93 8.35 -5.01 -3.83
CA LYS A 93 7.49 -4.51 -2.75
C LYS A 93 6.95 -3.13 -3.13
N PRO A 94 5.87 -2.62 -2.52
CA PRO A 94 5.30 -1.32 -2.86
C PRO A 94 6.30 -0.17 -2.82
N GLU A 95 7.27 -0.20 -1.90
CA GLU A 95 8.32 0.81 -1.76
C GLU A 95 9.25 0.89 -2.98
N ASN A 96 9.38 -0.22 -3.73
CA ASN A 96 10.19 -0.33 -4.93
C ASN A 96 9.37 -0.15 -6.23
N VAL A 97 8.11 0.30 -6.10
CA VAL A 97 7.19 0.60 -7.20
C VAL A 97 6.92 2.11 -7.22
N LEU A 98 7.64 2.83 -8.09
CA LEU A 98 7.54 4.28 -8.18
C LEU A 98 6.44 4.72 -9.14
N LEU A 99 5.74 5.79 -8.76
CA LEU A 99 4.78 6.49 -9.61
C LEU A 99 5.45 7.72 -10.23
N ALA A 100 5.42 7.85 -11.55
CA ALA A 100 6.10 8.93 -12.26
C ALA A 100 5.48 10.32 -12.05
N SER A 101 4.25 10.38 -11.55
CA SER A 101 3.50 11.64 -11.31
C SER A 101 2.36 11.41 -10.32
N ALA A 102 1.69 12.50 -9.93
CA ALA A 102 0.47 12.48 -9.10
C ALA A 102 -0.83 12.33 -9.93
N GLU A 103 -0.72 12.11 -11.24
CA GLU A 103 -1.87 11.94 -12.13
C GLU A 103 -2.72 10.71 -11.76
N PRO A 104 -3.98 10.63 -12.22
CA PRO A 104 -4.85 9.53 -11.88
C PRO A 104 -4.31 8.14 -12.24
N PHE A 105 -3.66 8.02 -13.39
CA PHE A 105 -3.08 6.77 -13.88
C PHE A 105 -1.61 7.00 -14.25
N PRO A 106 -0.72 7.12 -13.25
CA PRO A 106 0.67 7.45 -13.50
C PRO A 106 1.41 6.23 -14.09
N GLN A 107 2.49 6.49 -14.82
CA GLN A 107 3.41 5.44 -15.23
C GLN A 107 4.10 4.84 -14.00
N VAL A 108 4.07 3.52 -13.90
CA VAL A 108 4.77 2.75 -12.87
C VAL A 108 6.18 2.40 -13.34
N LYS A 109 7.17 2.52 -12.44
CA LYS A 109 8.56 2.12 -12.67
C LYS A 109 9.06 1.30 -11.49
N LEU A 110 9.70 0.17 -11.78
CA LEU A 110 10.42 -0.59 -10.77
C LEU A 110 11.77 0.08 -10.48
N CYS A 111 12.15 0.15 -9.21
CA CYS A 111 13.45 0.65 -8.77
C CYS A 111 14.13 -0.30 -7.79
N ASP A 112 15.36 0.02 -7.41
CA ASP A 112 16.19 -0.72 -6.45
C ASP A 112 16.51 -2.17 -6.88
N PHE A 113 17.44 -2.28 -7.82
CA PHE A 113 17.97 -3.56 -8.30
C PHE A 113 19.13 -4.10 -7.43
N GLY A 114 19.32 -3.61 -6.20
CA GLY A 114 20.42 -4.03 -5.31
C GLY A 114 20.41 -5.53 -5.00
N PHE A 115 19.22 -6.15 -5.00
CA PHE A 115 19.04 -7.59 -4.82
C PHE A 115 18.81 -8.37 -6.11
N ALA A 116 18.79 -7.70 -7.27
CA ALA A 116 18.52 -8.35 -8.53
C ALA A 116 19.58 -9.42 -8.88
N ARG A 117 19.16 -10.43 -9.64
CA ARG A 117 20.01 -11.58 -10.03
C ARG A 117 19.80 -11.94 -11.49
N ILE A 118 20.86 -12.42 -12.14
CA ILE A 118 20.81 -13.00 -13.49
C ILE A 118 20.77 -14.52 -13.35
N ILE A 119 19.72 -15.16 -13.87
CA ILE A 119 19.57 -16.62 -13.87
C ILE A 119 20.62 -17.22 -14.82
N GLY A 120 21.33 -18.24 -14.33
CA GLY A 120 22.32 -19.00 -15.11
C GLY A 120 23.77 -18.55 -14.93
N GLU A 121 24.03 -17.42 -14.25
CA GLU A 121 25.40 -17.05 -13.90
C GLU A 121 25.93 -17.88 -12.72
N LYS A 122 27.17 -18.39 -12.82
CA LYS A 122 27.84 -19.20 -11.77
C LYS A 122 27.97 -18.47 -10.42
N SER A 123 27.83 -17.14 -10.41
CA SER A 123 27.77 -16.29 -9.22
C SER A 123 26.39 -16.32 -8.52
N PHE A 124 25.57 -17.35 -8.77
CA PHE A 124 24.28 -17.54 -8.13
C PHE A 124 24.44 -17.81 -6.61
N ARG A 125 24.77 -16.76 -5.84
CA ARG A 125 24.90 -16.83 -4.39
C ARG A 125 23.53 -17.17 -3.81
N ARG A 126 23.47 -18.31 -3.11
CA ARG A 126 22.29 -18.83 -2.40
C ARG A 126 21.92 -18.02 -1.13
N SER A 127 22.48 -16.83 -0.96
CA SER A 127 22.19 -15.97 0.19
C SER A 127 20.72 -15.58 0.16
N VAL A 128 19.97 -15.74 1.25
CA VAL A 128 18.61 -15.21 1.40
C VAL A 128 18.68 -13.68 1.30
N VAL A 129 17.96 -13.09 0.33
CA VAL A 129 17.84 -11.64 0.15
C VAL A 129 16.40 -11.26 -0.13
N GLY A 130 16.06 -9.99 0.11
CA GLY A 130 14.72 -9.43 -0.06
C GLY A 130 14.03 -9.14 1.28
N THR A 131 12.85 -8.56 1.20
CA THR A 131 12.07 -8.13 2.36
C THR A 131 11.20 -9.29 2.89
N PRO A 132 11.32 -9.71 4.16
CA PRO A 132 10.72 -10.94 4.69
C PRO A 132 9.24 -11.16 4.34
N ALA A 133 8.40 -10.13 4.49
CA ALA A 133 6.96 -10.21 4.23
C ALA A 133 6.59 -10.54 2.77
N TYR A 134 7.53 -10.39 1.82
CA TYR A 134 7.35 -10.62 0.39
C TYR A 134 8.19 -11.80 -0.14
N LEU A 135 8.91 -12.52 0.73
CA LEU A 135 9.80 -13.62 0.33
C LEU A 135 9.02 -14.88 -0.03
N ALA A 136 9.45 -15.53 -1.11
CA ALA A 136 8.90 -16.81 -1.54
C ALA A 136 9.49 -18.00 -0.72
N PRO A 137 8.73 -19.10 -0.54
CA PRO A 137 9.16 -20.32 0.15
C PRO A 137 10.52 -20.85 -0.26
N GLU A 138 10.74 -20.86 -1.57
CA GLU A 138 11.91 -21.48 -2.18
C GLU A 138 13.21 -20.72 -1.85
N VAL A 139 13.13 -19.43 -1.49
CA VAL A 139 14.26 -18.63 -1.04
C VAL A 139 14.76 -19.16 0.31
N LEU A 140 13.83 -19.41 1.24
CA LEU A 140 14.14 -19.96 2.57
C LEU A 140 14.64 -21.41 2.48
N ARG A 141 14.04 -22.19 1.57
CA ARG A 141 14.41 -23.59 1.34
C ARG A 141 15.68 -23.79 0.52
N SER A 142 16.37 -22.70 0.14
CA SER A 142 17.60 -22.74 -0.66
C SER A 142 17.48 -23.54 -1.96
N LYS A 143 16.27 -23.63 -2.54
CA LYS A 143 16.01 -24.39 -3.78
C LYS A 143 16.53 -23.71 -5.05
N GLY A 144 17.27 -22.61 -4.88
CA GLY A 144 17.71 -21.74 -5.96
C GLY A 144 16.64 -20.72 -6.31
N TYR A 145 17.05 -19.64 -6.97
CA TYR A 145 16.15 -18.59 -7.36
C TYR A 145 15.72 -18.80 -8.80
N ASN A 146 14.51 -18.37 -9.10
CA ASN A 146 13.90 -18.44 -10.41
C ASN A 146 13.03 -17.19 -10.60
N ARG A 147 12.30 -17.14 -11.71
CA ARG A 147 11.40 -16.03 -12.02
C ARG A 147 10.13 -16.03 -11.15
N SER A 148 9.74 -17.17 -10.57
CA SER A 148 8.52 -17.27 -9.75
C SER A 148 8.64 -16.52 -8.42
N LEU A 149 9.86 -16.20 -7.98
CA LEU A 149 10.10 -15.35 -6.81
C LEU A 149 9.39 -14.01 -6.91
N ASP A 150 9.59 -13.29 -8.01
CA ASP A 150 8.95 -12.00 -8.20
C ASP A 150 7.43 -12.16 -8.30
N MET A 151 6.94 -13.29 -8.83
CA MET A 151 5.51 -13.58 -8.93
C MET A 151 4.86 -13.84 -7.57
N TRP A 152 5.59 -14.46 -6.64
CA TRP A 152 5.17 -14.59 -5.25
C TRP A 152 5.00 -13.21 -4.61
N SER A 153 6.01 -12.34 -4.74
CA SER A 153 5.94 -10.98 -4.22
C SER A 153 4.80 -10.17 -4.84
N VAL A 154 4.52 -10.34 -6.15
CA VAL A 154 3.31 -9.77 -6.78
C VAL A 154 2.03 -10.29 -6.13
N GLY A 155 1.94 -11.59 -5.82
CA GLY A 155 0.79 -12.16 -5.12
C GLY A 155 0.55 -11.52 -3.75
N VAL A 156 1.61 -11.29 -2.99
CA VAL A 156 1.53 -10.56 -1.70
C VAL A 156 1.08 -9.12 -1.91
N ILE A 157 1.62 -8.41 -2.90
CA ILE A 157 1.21 -7.02 -3.23
C ILE A 157 -0.28 -6.97 -3.58
N ILE A 158 -0.77 -7.91 -4.41
CA ILE A 158 -2.18 -8.01 -4.77
C ILE A 158 -3.04 -8.24 -3.52
N TYR A 159 -2.66 -9.21 -2.68
CA TYR A 159 -3.40 -9.53 -1.46
C TYR A 159 -3.52 -8.30 -0.56
N VAL A 160 -2.40 -7.66 -0.22
CA VAL A 160 -2.37 -6.45 0.64
C VAL A 160 -3.18 -5.31 0.02
N SER A 161 -3.11 -5.13 -1.31
CA SER A 161 -3.87 -4.09 -2.01
C SER A 161 -5.39 -4.31 -1.96
N LEU A 162 -5.84 -5.55 -1.79
CA LEU A 162 -7.25 -5.93 -1.75
C LEU A 162 -7.80 -6.03 -0.32
N SER A 163 -7.01 -6.53 0.63
CA SER A 163 -7.44 -6.81 2.00
C SER A 163 -7.02 -5.72 3.01
N GLY A 164 -5.96 -4.98 2.73
CA GLY A 164 -5.30 -4.09 3.69
C GLY A 164 -4.49 -4.83 4.77
N THR A 165 -4.33 -6.15 4.69
CA THR A 165 -3.56 -6.97 5.62
C THR A 165 -2.57 -7.86 4.88
N PHE A 166 -1.50 -8.31 5.54
CA PHE A 166 -0.61 -9.31 4.96
C PHE A 166 -1.28 -10.69 4.91
N PRO A 167 -0.96 -11.53 3.91
CA PRO A 167 -1.49 -12.89 3.81
C PRO A 167 -0.90 -13.85 4.85
N PHE A 168 0.20 -13.46 5.50
CA PHE A 168 0.96 -14.25 6.46
C PHE A 168 1.08 -13.43 7.76
N ASN A 169 0.73 -14.02 8.91
CA ASN A 169 0.74 -13.41 10.23
C ASN A 169 2.17 -13.21 10.77
N GLU A 170 2.41 -12.28 11.68
CA GLU A 170 3.75 -12.05 12.25
C GLU A 170 4.06 -12.96 13.46
N ASP A 171 3.03 -13.61 14.03
CA ASP A 171 3.11 -14.38 15.28
C ASP A 171 3.48 -15.87 15.11
N GLU A 172 3.59 -16.35 13.86
CA GLU A 172 4.01 -17.71 13.53
C GLU A 172 5.37 -17.68 12.81
N ASP A 173 6.20 -18.73 12.94
CA ASP A 173 7.47 -18.79 12.22
C ASP A 173 7.21 -18.65 10.71
N ILE A 174 7.90 -17.72 10.05
CA ILE A 174 7.74 -17.46 8.62
C ILE A 174 7.98 -18.72 7.78
N ASN A 175 8.80 -19.65 8.28
CA ASN A 175 8.97 -20.94 7.63
C ASN A 175 7.67 -21.75 7.65
N ASP A 176 6.96 -21.82 8.77
CA ASP A 176 5.76 -22.64 8.96
C ASP A 176 4.59 -22.13 8.12
N GLN A 177 4.39 -20.81 8.08
CA GLN A 177 3.33 -20.18 7.30
C GLN A 177 3.50 -20.39 5.80
N ILE A 178 4.74 -20.25 5.34
CA ILE A 178 5.07 -20.39 3.93
C ILE A 178 5.06 -21.88 3.50
N GLN A 179 5.30 -22.83 4.41
CA GLN A 179 5.06 -24.26 4.10
C GLN A 179 3.58 -24.55 3.86
N ASN A 180 2.70 -23.98 4.68
CA ASN A 180 1.26 -24.21 4.63
C ASN A 180 0.60 -23.51 3.44
N ALA A 181 1.19 -22.42 2.94
CA ALA A 181 0.73 -21.71 1.74
C ALA A 181 0.90 -22.51 0.42
N ALA A 182 1.66 -23.62 0.42
CA ALA A 182 1.84 -24.48 -0.76
C ALA A 182 0.59 -25.32 -1.13
N PHE A 183 -0.52 -25.17 -0.40
CA PHE A 183 -1.77 -25.94 -0.57
C PHE A 183 -3.02 -25.08 -0.86
N MET A 184 -2.88 -23.88 -1.42
CA MET A 184 -3.99 -23.15 -2.06
C MET A 184 -3.81 -23.05 -3.57
#